data_AF-A0A838JHP0-F1
#
_entry.id   AF-A0A838JHP0-F1
#
_cell.length_a   1.000
_cell.length_b   1.000
_cell.length_c   1.000
_cell.angle_alpha   90.00
_cell.angle_beta   90.00
_cell.angle_gamma   90.00
#
_symmetry.space_group_name_H-M   'P 1'
#
loop_
_entity.id
_entity.type
_entity.pdbx_description
1 polymer ?
#
loop_
_entity_poly.entity_id
_entity_poly.type
_entity_poly.pdbx_seq_one_letter_code
_entity_poly.pdbx_strand_id
1 'polypeptide(L)'
;MAISARLLIVIFSVFLVIPLNIASLLSANTHNLVLFSAILIPMFFINTLHLAPLAAALLDVVPSESRASAIAISTFIQRILGSAAAPLLIGSLAGLFDPTGTHFLSSVAGHDIILALICTCPLAFACAGIVGLVGLRWIRSDLAAAQEGSPA
;
A
#
# COMPACT_ATOMS: atom_id res chain seq x y z
N MET A 1 -8.02 -19.30 -13.70
CA MET A 1 -8.89 -18.10 -13.82
C MET A 1 -9.01 -17.32 -12.51
N ALA A 2 -9.12 -17.98 -11.34
CA ALA A 2 -9.32 -17.32 -10.04
C ALA A 2 -8.16 -16.40 -9.58
N ILE A 3 -6.89 -16.76 -9.84
CA ILE A 3 -5.71 -15.96 -9.45
C ILE A 3 -5.65 -14.62 -10.18
N SER A 4 -5.90 -14.61 -11.50
CA SER A 4 -5.96 -13.37 -12.27
C SER A 4 -7.02 -12.41 -11.73
N ALA A 5 -8.17 -12.93 -11.30
CA ALA A 5 -9.22 -12.10 -10.69
C ALA A 5 -8.79 -11.54 -9.32
N ARG A 6 -8.15 -12.36 -8.46
CA ARG A 6 -7.62 -11.92 -7.16
C ARG A 6 -6.60 -10.78 -7.31
N LEU A 7 -5.66 -10.92 -8.24
CA LEU A 7 -4.64 -9.91 -8.48
C LEU A 7 -5.21 -8.63 -9.12
N LEU A 8 -6.23 -8.74 -9.98
CA LEU A 8 -6.94 -7.57 -10.49
C LEU A 8 -7.66 -6.80 -9.37
N ILE A 9 -8.27 -7.50 -8.41
CA ILE A 9 -8.89 -6.85 -7.23
C ILE A 9 -7.83 -6.11 -6.40
N VAL A 10 -6.64 -6.70 -6.20
CA VAL A 10 -5.52 -6.06 -5.50
C VAL A 10 -5.08 -4.79 -6.24
N ILE A 11 -4.85 -4.88 -7.55
CA ILE A 11 -4.40 -3.73 -8.35
C ILE A 11 -5.45 -2.62 -8.35
N PHE A 12 -6.72 -2.98 -8.58
CA PHE A 12 -7.81 -2.03 -8.60
C PHE A 12 -7.99 -1.31 -7.25
N SER A 13 -7.95 -2.05 -6.14
CA SER A 13 -8.04 -1.45 -4.80
C SER A 13 -6.87 -0.51 -4.51
N VAL A 14 -5.64 -0.87 -4.89
CA VAL A 14 -4.46 0.00 -4.74
C VAL A 14 -4.59 1.30 -5.54
N PHE A 15 -5.07 1.24 -6.79
CA PHE A 15 -5.29 2.45 -7.61
C PHE A 15 -6.44 3.30 -7.07
N LEU A 16 -7.52 2.69 -6.58
CA LEU A 16 -8.67 3.40 -6.04
C LEU A 16 -8.32 4.15 -4.74
N VAL A 17 -7.36 3.66 -3.96
CA VAL A 17 -6.88 4.31 -2.74
C VAL A 17 -6.16 5.63 -3.03
N ILE A 18 -5.56 5.82 -4.22
CA ILE A 18 -4.82 7.05 -4.57
C ILE A 18 -5.70 8.32 -4.45
N PRO A 19 -6.82 8.46 -5.19
CA PRO A 19 -7.65 9.66 -5.08
C PRO A 19 -8.30 9.80 -3.69
N LEU A 20 -8.63 8.69 -3.02
CA LEU A 20 -9.18 8.71 -1.67
C LEU A 20 -8.17 9.19 -0.62
N ASN A 21 -6.90 8.83 -0.77
CA ASN A 21 -5.82 9.29 0.08
C ASN A 21 -5.57 10.79 -0.08
N ILE A 22 -5.53 11.29 -1.32
CA ILE A 22 -5.39 12.73 -1.59
C ILE A 22 -6.59 13.49 -1.01
N ALA A 23 -7.82 12.99 -1.25
CA ALA A 23 -9.03 13.62 -0.74
C ALA A 23 -9.07 13.65 0.80
N SER A 24 -8.69 12.58 1.49
CA SER A 24 -8.66 12.55 2.95
C SER A 24 -7.62 13.52 3.52
N LEU A 25 -6.43 13.59 2.92
CA LEU A 25 -5.36 14.51 3.34
C LEU A 25 -5.71 15.98 3.08
N LEU A 26 -6.34 16.30 1.94
CA LEU A 26 -6.87 17.65 1.69
C LEU A 26 -7.98 18.02 2.67
N SER A 27 -8.82 17.06 3.03
CA SER A 27 -9.89 17.26 4.01
C SER A 27 -9.35 17.55 5.41
N ALA A 28 -8.19 17.00 5.77
CA ALA A 28 -7.53 17.28 7.05
C ALA A 28 -7.17 18.77 7.21
N ASN A 29 -6.86 19.49 6.12
CA ASN A 29 -6.59 20.93 6.15
C ASN A 29 -7.84 21.78 6.45
N THR A 30 -9.05 21.25 6.23
CA THR A 30 -10.30 22.00 6.46
C THR A 30 -10.73 22.03 7.94
N HIS A 31 -9.98 21.36 8.82
CA HIS A 31 -10.31 21.17 10.25
C HIS A 31 -11.71 20.53 10.51
N ASN A 32 -12.36 19.98 9.48
CA ASN A 32 -13.64 19.31 9.60
C ASN A 32 -13.45 17.81 9.82
N LEU A 33 -13.49 17.40 11.10
CA LEU A 33 -13.31 16.01 11.51
C LEU A 33 -14.34 15.05 10.90
N VAL A 34 -15.56 15.51 10.64
CA VAL A 34 -16.62 14.67 10.07
C VAL A 34 -16.29 14.33 8.62
N LEU A 35 -15.93 15.34 7.83
CA LEU A 35 -15.58 15.18 6.42
C LEU A 35 -14.31 14.33 6.26
N PHE A 36 -13.31 14.59 7.11
CA PHE A 36 -12.09 13.77 7.17
C PHE A 36 -12.41 12.30 7.49
N SER A 37 -13.19 12.03 8.53
CA SER A 37 -13.54 10.67 8.94
C SER A 37 -14.38 9.93 7.90
N ALA A 38 -15.32 10.64 7.25
CA ALA A 38 -16.18 10.09 6.22
C ALA A 38 -15.42 9.58 4.99
N ILE A 39 -14.25 10.16 4.68
CA ILE A 39 -13.40 9.74 3.56
C ILE A 39 -12.32 8.75 4.02
N LEU A 40 -11.77 8.96 5.21
CA LEU A 40 -10.72 8.12 5.76
C LEU A 40 -11.19 6.68 6.03
N ILE A 41 -12.39 6.50 6.59
CA ILE A 41 -12.89 5.15 6.92
C ILE A 41 -13.05 4.29 5.66
N PRO A 42 -13.74 4.74 4.58
CA PRO A 42 -13.79 3.99 3.32
C PRO A 42 -12.42 3.74 2.71
N MET A 43 -11.49 4.71 2.78
CA MET A 43 -10.12 4.55 2.30
C MET A 43 -9.43 3.38 3.01
N PHE A 44 -9.48 3.34 4.34
CA PHE A 44 -8.89 2.25 5.12
C PHE A 44 -9.57 0.91 4.81
N PHE A 45 -10.90 0.89 4.66
CA PHE A 45 -11.64 -0.30 4.30
C PHE A 45 -11.22 -0.85 2.93
N ILE A 46 -11.17 0.00 1.89
CA ILE A 46 -10.71 -0.41 0.55
C ILE A 46 -9.27 -0.89 0.61
N ASN A 47 -8.42 -0.21 1.40
CA ASN A 47 -7.04 -0.62 1.57
C ASN A 47 -6.91 -1.94 2.33
N THR A 48 -7.85 -2.39 3.15
CA THR A 48 -7.73 -3.73 3.78
C THR A 48 -8.15 -4.86 2.84
N LEU A 49 -8.94 -4.57 1.79
CA LEU A 49 -9.44 -5.59 0.86
C LEU A 49 -8.33 -6.28 0.05
N HIS A 50 -7.15 -5.68 -0.13
CA HIS A 50 -6.07 -6.29 -0.91
C HIS A 50 -5.30 -7.38 -0.15
N LEU A 51 -5.34 -7.39 1.19
CA LEU A 51 -4.51 -8.28 2.03
C LEU A 51 -4.84 -9.76 1.79
N ALA A 52 -6.12 -10.13 1.87
CA ALA A 52 -6.53 -11.53 1.77
C ALA A 52 -6.32 -12.10 0.34
N PRO A 53 -6.70 -11.41 -0.75
CA PRO A 53 -6.42 -11.89 -2.11
C PRO A 53 -4.93 -11.98 -2.42
N LEU A 54 -4.11 -11.06 -1.89
CA LEU A 54 -2.65 -11.08 -2.08
C LEU A 54 -2.02 -12.30 -1.40
N ALA A 55 -2.40 -12.58 -0.15
CA ALA A 55 -1.93 -13.76 0.57
C ALA A 55 -2.36 -15.06 -0.13
N ALA A 56 -3.60 -15.12 -0.61
CA ALA A 56 -4.10 -16.27 -1.36
C ALA A 56 -3.32 -16.49 -2.67
N ALA A 57 -3.03 -15.41 -3.42
CA ALA A 57 -2.24 -15.49 -4.64
C ALA A 57 -0.82 -16.01 -4.39
N LEU A 58 -0.19 -15.63 -3.27
CA LEU A 58 1.13 -16.16 -2.88
C LEU A 58 1.07 -17.66 -2.59
N LEU A 59 0.03 -18.13 -1.90
CA LEU A 59 -0.14 -19.54 -1.57
C LEU A 59 -0.46 -20.43 -2.76
N ASP A 60 -1.00 -19.85 -3.83
CA ASP A 60 -1.34 -20.58 -5.06
C ASP A 60 -0.10 -20.97 -5.88
N VAL A 61 1.03 -20.25 -5.74
CA VAL A 61 2.30 -20.52 -6.46
C VAL A 61 3.34 -21.25 -5.61
N VAL A 62 3.17 -21.26 -4.29
CA VAL A 62 4.17 -21.84 -3.37
C VAL A 62 3.78 -23.27 -2.98
N PRO A 63 4.72 -24.24 -3.04
CA PRO A 63 4.51 -25.61 -2.58
C PRO A 63 4.06 -25.67 -1.12
N SER A 64 3.22 -26.66 -0.79
CA SER A 64 2.58 -26.81 0.53
C SER A 64 3.57 -26.71 1.70
N GLU A 65 4.75 -27.28 1.54
CA GLU A 65 5.81 -27.37 2.55
C GLU A 65 6.48 -26.03 2.87
N SER A 66 6.50 -25.09 1.91
CA SER A 66 7.18 -23.79 2.03
C SER A 66 6.23 -22.60 2.13
N ARG A 67 4.91 -22.84 2.22
CA ARG A 67 3.90 -21.79 2.35
C ARG A 67 4.10 -20.89 3.57
N ALA A 68 4.42 -21.50 4.72
CA ALA A 68 4.62 -20.76 5.96
C ALA A 68 5.83 -19.82 5.89
N SER A 69 6.96 -20.30 5.34
CA SER A 69 8.16 -19.49 5.15
C SER A 69 7.95 -18.40 4.11
N ALA A 70 7.25 -18.69 3.01
CA ALA A 70 6.91 -17.70 1.99
C ALA A 70 6.06 -16.54 2.56
N ILE A 71 5.02 -16.84 3.34
CA ILE A 71 4.23 -15.81 4.04
C ILE A 71 5.09 -15.03 5.02
N ALA A 72 5.93 -15.71 5.80
CA ALA A 72 6.79 -15.05 6.79
C ALA A 72 7.76 -14.08 6.11
N ILE A 73 8.41 -14.49 5.03
CA ILE A 73 9.34 -13.66 4.26
C ILE A 73 8.61 -12.49 3.61
N SER A 74 7.46 -12.71 2.97
CA SER A 74 6.70 -11.63 2.33
C SER A 74 6.24 -10.60 3.36
N THR A 75 5.75 -11.05 4.51
CA THR A 75 5.32 -10.20 5.62
C THR A 75 6.50 -9.43 6.21
N PHE A 76 7.64 -10.09 6.40
CA PHE A 76 8.86 -9.46 6.92
C PHE A 76 9.32 -8.31 6.03
N ILE A 77 9.39 -8.54 4.71
CA ILE A 77 9.74 -7.51 3.72
C ILE A 77 8.74 -6.35 3.79
N GLN A 78 7.44 -6.66 3.80
CA GLN A 78 6.39 -5.65 3.89
C GLN A 78 6.51 -4.79 5.16
N ARG A 79 6.81 -5.39 6.32
CA ARG A 79 6.89 -4.66 7.59
C ARG A 79 8.16 -3.82 7.70
N ILE A 80 9.29 -4.26 7.16
CA ILE A 80 10.53 -3.47 7.18
C ILE A 80 10.41 -2.30 6.21
N LEU A 81 10.11 -2.56 4.93
CA LEU A 81 10.06 -1.50 3.92
C LEU A 81 8.87 -0.57 4.11
N GLY A 82 7.74 -1.09 4.59
CA GLY A 82 6.55 -0.31 4.87
C GLY A 82 6.58 0.29 6.28
N SER A 83 6.18 -0.50 7.27
CA SER A 83 5.87 0.01 8.61
C SER A 83 7.06 0.59 9.36
N ALA A 84 8.27 0.03 9.22
CA ALA A 84 9.44 0.50 9.94
C ALA A 84 10.10 1.71 9.26
N ALA A 85 10.22 1.69 7.93
CA ALA A 85 10.90 2.75 7.19
C ALA A 85 10.03 3.98 6.89
N ALA A 86 8.70 3.81 6.73
CA ALA A 86 7.83 4.91 6.30
C ALA A 86 7.82 6.12 7.25
N PRO A 87 7.73 5.98 8.59
CA PRO A 87 7.72 7.16 9.48
C PRO A 87 9.00 7.98 9.40
N LEU A 88 10.15 7.33 9.23
CA LEU A 88 11.44 8.00 9.08
C LEU A 88 11.52 8.79 7.76
N LEU A 89 11.03 8.21 6.67
CA LEU A 89 11.01 8.88 5.36
C LEU A 89 10.03 10.07 5.37
N ILE A 90 8.83 9.88 5.89
CA ILE A 90 7.81 10.94 5.97
C ILE A 90 8.28 12.06 6.92
N GLY A 91 8.84 11.71 8.08
CA GLY A 91 9.32 12.67 9.07
C GLY A 91 10.51 13.49 8.56
N SER A 92 11.47 12.85 7.89
CA SER A 92 12.61 13.57 7.29
C SER A 92 12.17 14.49 6.15
N LEU A 93 11.20 14.07 5.33
CA LEU A 93 10.64 14.92 4.27
C LEU A 93 9.82 16.10 4.84
N ALA A 94 9.06 15.87 5.90
CA ALA A 94 8.34 16.94 6.59
C ALA A 94 9.30 17.99 7.17
N GLY A 95 10.46 17.56 7.70
CA GLY A 95 11.51 18.46 8.16
C GLY A 95 12.16 19.31 7.06
N LEU A 96 12.09 18.87 5.80
CA LEU A 96 12.52 19.70 4.66
C LEU A 96 11.49 20.77 4.29
N PHE A 97 10.21 20.55 4.61
CA PHE A 97 9.14 21.54 4.38
C PHE A 97 9.07 22.62 5.47
N ASP A 98 9.53 22.34 6.70
CA ASP A 98 9.81 23.35 7.74
C ASP A 98 11.30 23.37 8.13
N PRO A 99 12.18 23.98 7.30
CA PRO A 99 13.62 24.03 7.58
C PRO A 99 13.97 24.90 8.79
N THR A 100 13.04 25.75 9.24
CA THR A 100 13.24 26.74 10.31
C THR A 100 12.71 26.27 11.66
N GLY A 101 11.86 25.25 11.72
CA GLY A 101 11.18 24.79 12.94
C GLY A 101 10.16 25.79 13.48
N THR A 102 9.91 26.88 12.76
CA THR A 102 9.04 27.97 13.20
C THR A 102 7.57 27.69 12.90
N HIS A 103 7.23 26.69 12.07
CA HIS A 103 5.84 26.35 11.77
C HIS A 103 5.10 25.82 13.01
N PHE A 104 5.85 25.27 13.98
CA PHE A 104 5.30 24.92 15.28
C PHE A 104 4.80 26.14 16.06
N LEU A 105 5.53 27.25 16.00
CA LEU A 105 5.19 28.48 16.69
C LEU A 105 4.06 29.26 15.99
N SER A 106 3.86 29.05 14.69
CA SER A 106 2.80 29.70 13.91
C SER A 106 1.49 28.90 13.84
N SER A 107 1.32 27.85 14.66
CA SER A 107 0.13 26.97 14.65
C SER A 107 -0.13 26.25 13.32
N VAL A 108 0.91 26.04 12.50
CA VAL A 108 0.84 25.33 11.21
C VAL A 108 1.41 23.90 11.33
N ALA A 109 1.81 23.50 12.55
CA ALA A 109 2.31 22.17 12.88
C ALA A 109 1.33 21.08 12.41
N GLY A 110 1.71 20.33 11.38
CA GLY A 110 0.90 19.26 10.79
C GLY A 110 0.63 19.44 9.30
N HIS A 111 0.66 20.68 8.79
CA HIS A 111 0.55 20.92 7.36
C HIS A 111 1.73 20.30 6.60
N ASP A 112 2.95 20.41 7.15
CA ASP A 112 4.16 19.84 6.55
C ASP A 112 4.10 18.30 6.47
N ILE A 113 3.48 17.66 7.47
CA ILE A 113 3.23 16.21 7.48
C ILE A 113 2.20 15.85 6.42
N ILE A 114 1.12 16.63 6.28
CA ILE A 114 0.11 16.44 5.25
C ILE A 114 0.75 16.55 3.86
N LEU A 115 1.60 17.55 3.62
CA LEU A 115 2.34 17.71 2.37
C LEU A 115 3.27 16.53 2.10
N ALA A 116 4.04 16.10 3.10
CA ALA A 116 4.91 14.92 2.99
C ALA A 116 4.12 13.65 2.64
N LEU A 117 2.95 13.45 3.25
CA LEU A 117 2.06 12.33 2.95
C LEU A 117 1.45 12.42 1.54
N ILE A 118 1.02 13.60 1.11
CA ILE A 118 0.47 13.83 -0.25
C ILE A 118 1.53 13.57 -1.32
N CYS A 119 2.79 13.91 -1.08
CA CYS A 119 3.86 13.65 -2.03
C CYS A 119 4.27 12.17 -2.09
N THR A 120 4.28 11.47 -0.94
CA THR A 120 4.86 10.13 -0.83
C THR A 120 3.83 9.00 -0.98
N CYS A 121 2.66 9.10 -0.35
CA CYS A 121 1.67 8.01 -0.35
C CYS A 121 1.10 7.70 -1.73
N PRO A 122 0.60 8.68 -2.51
CA PRO A 122 0.13 8.45 -3.89
C PRO A 122 1.20 7.82 -4.78
N LEU A 123 2.45 8.28 -4.65
CA LEU A 123 3.58 7.75 -5.40
C LEU A 123 3.86 6.28 -5.03
N ALA A 124 3.86 5.97 -3.73
CA ALA A 124 4.04 4.60 -3.25
C ALA A 124 2.94 3.66 -3.75
N PHE A 125 1.67 4.09 -3.70
CA PHE A 125 0.55 3.31 -4.23
C PHE A 125 0.62 3.15 -5.75
N ALA A 126 1.01 4.19 -6.50
CA ALA A 126 1.21 4.10 -7.94
C ALA A 126 2.32 3.10 -8.30
N CYS A 127 3.46 3.17 -7.61
CA CYS A 127 4.55 2.19 -7.78
C CYS A 127 4.08 0.77 -7.45
N ALA A 128 3.36 0.57 -6.34
CA ALA A 128 2.82 -0.72 -5.97
C ALA A 128 1.84 -1.27 -7.02
N GLY A 129 0.96 -0.42 -7.56
CA GLY A 129 0.04 -0.77 -8.63
C GLY A 129 0.75 -1.18 -9.92
N ILE A 130 1.79 -0.44 -10.33
CA ILE A 130 2.62 -0.75 -11.51
C ILE A 130 3.38 -2.06 -11.33
N VAL A 131 4.03 -2.25 -10.17
CA VAL A 131 4.74 -3.50 -9.84
C VAL A 131 3.76 -4.68 -9.84
N GLY A 132 2.55 -4.51 -9.29
CA GLY A 132 1.50 -5.52 -9.37
C GLY A 132 1.10 -5.86 -10.80
N LEU A 133 0.91 -4.85 -11.66
CA LEU A 133 0.58 -5.04 -13.08
C LEU A 133 1.68 -5.79 -13.85
N VAL A 134 2.95 -5.47 -13.61
CA VAL A 134 4.08 -6.16 -14.24
C VAL A 134 4.20 -7.59 -13.70
N GLY A 135 4.06 -7.76 -12.38
CA GLY A 135 4.15 -9.05 -11.70
C GLY A 135 3.07 -10.06 -12.13
N LEU A 136 1.93 -9.60 -12.63
CA LEU A 136 0.89 -10.47 -13.22
C LEU A 136 1.46 -11.42 -14.29
N ARG A 137 2.45 -10.98 -15.07
CA ARG A 137 3.05 -11.80 -16.12
C ARG A 137 3.84 -12.97 -15.55
N TRP A 138 4.63 -12.70 -14.51
CA TRP A 138 5.46 -13.71 -13.85
C TRP A 138 4.62 -14.70 -13.04
N ILE A 139 3.60 -14.22 -12.32
CA ILE A 139 2.72 -15.13 -11.56
C ILE A 139 1.96 -16.09 -12.49
N ARG A 140 1.60 -15.64 -13.71
CA ARG A 140 0.98 -16.52 -14.71
C ARG A 140 1.94 -17.59 -15.22
N SER A 141 3.22 -17.27 -15.45
CA SER A 141 4.21 -18.26 -15.87
C SER A 141 4.52 -19.26 -14.76
N ASP A 142 4.67 -18.77 -13.53
CA ASP A 142 5.00 -19.62 -12.37
C ASP A 142 3.87 -20.60 -12.07
N LEU A 143 2.61 -20.17 -12.26
CA LEU A 143 1.45 -21.04 -12.12
C LEU A 143 1.42 -22.15 -13.19
N ALA A 144 1.72 -21.81 -14.45
CA ALA A 144 1.76 -22.80 -15.51
C ALA A 144 2.82 -23.87 -15.22
N ALA A 145 4.01 -23.44 -14.80
CA ALA A 145 5.08 -24.35 -14.38
C ALA A 145 4.70 -25.20 -13.16
N ALA A 146 4.01 -24.62 -12.18
CA ALA A 146 3.55 -25.35 -11.01
C ALA A 146 2.49 -26.43 -11.34
N GLN A 147 1.65 -26.18 -12.35
CA GLN A 147 0.66 -27.15 -12.83
C GLN A 147 1.30 -28.29 -13.62
N GLU A 148 2.34 -28.02 -14.40
CA GLU A 148 3.08 -29.03 -15.17
C GLU A 148 3.96 -29.93 -14.28
N GLY A 149 4.46 -29.41 -13.16
CA GLY A 149 5.33 -30.13 -12.23
C GLY A 149 4.63 -30.96 -11.15
N SER A 150 3.29 -30.98 -11.09
CA SER A 150 2.56 -31.68 -10.04
C SER A 150 2.28 -33.13 -10.46
N PRO A 151 2.90 -34.16 -9.82
CA PRO A 151 2.51 -35.55 -10.06
C PRO A 151 1.05 -35.76 -9.65
N ALA A 152 0.30 -36.48 -10.48
CA ALA A 152 -1.10 -36.85 -10.26
C ALA A 152 -1.30 -37.70 -9.00
#